data_AF-A0A950RYW8-F1
#
_entry.id   AF-A0A950RYW8-F1
#
_cell.length_a   1.000
_cell.length_b   1.000
_cell.length_c   1.000
_cell.angle_alpha   90.00
_cell.angle_beta   90.00
_cell.angle_gamma   90.00
#
_symmetry.space_group_name_H-M   'P 1'
#
loop_
_entity.id
_entity.type
_entity.pdbx_description
1 polymer ?
#
loop_
_entity_poly.entity_id
_entity_poly.type
_entity_poly.pdbx_seq_one_letter_code
_entity_poly.pdbx_strand_id
1 'polypeptide(L)'
;METAKPSQKTLAVEILSPRAGTLAVIGQSISVGGNVFGRGEPEPVDVESVVVQAGANPPVEAKLTRVAHTTIPSFTFQATLQVPGPPGPLSILVTAHFDNPQTAEQSQTVTATAGELTGFWTGDDHTQYFVKQNVNSVWWVGMDTVPGVHGSGLTMTTVFHGGFQEFQSVPLPTQAAATIEPASGTGISGVWADVPRGTRTSNGTLTLVPSQELNGQVHQLQVLASTGGFTTTTLTRILTSPEPILDLQSLLGQVQKNVDGKSLGDNLKGYKDHVVLFGTLIPQRAESVLVNWSVNADRTYHGFICADADGEHDADANIDIAVERDKLDSGGDFDHPGFWTEGWEPGVDPNDIKDKLDDQDNHLHVELVMFGRAAKCSQPDHFDDPPLVPGWQEMDGNSVLVNGRPLNGLPLDPLAGLDAVPTRVVALNSKPLVGFTLRVTGALVLDVGHLTDDDKQEIHPVYAIDVMDATPKDNLSGVWGDNLGNTYYVRQVADTVWWFGMSPVRDKSFGQVFQGTLTNGIIDGAWQDVPFGHGDASGGLRLTLDPGKLRLVPDAAGAFADRRWLKLYDS
;
A
#
# COMPACT_ATOMS: atom_id res chain seq x y z
N MET A 1 -61.67 18.61 10.33
CA MET A 1 -60.24 18.53 10.00
C MET A 1 -59.61 19.80 10.52
N GLU A 2 -59.00 19.71 11.70
CA GLU A 2 -58.26 20.80 12.34
C GLU A 2 -56.90 20.85 11.64
N THR A 3 -56.68 21.85 10.79
CA THR A 3 -55.42 22.04 10.09
C THR A 3 -54.36 22.48 11.10
N ALA A 4 -53.32 21.65 11.26
CA ALA A 4 -52.18 21.96 12.11
C ALA A 4 -51.63 23.35 11.77
N LYS A 5 -51.53 24.22 12.79
CA LYS A 5 -50.84 25.51 12.67
C LYS A 5 -49.42 25.25 12.14
N PRO A 6 -48.97 25.95 11.09
CA PRO A 6 -47.58 25.87 10.67
C PRO A 6 -46.70 26.29 11.86
N SER A 7 -45.76 25.43 12.25
CA SER A 7 -44.80 25.76 13.31
C SER A 7 -44.06 27.04 12.88
N GLN A 8 -44.15 28.11 13.67
CA GLN A 8 -43.27 29.27 13.51
C GLN A 8 -41.83 28.75 13.53
N LYS A 9 -41.15 28.75 12.38
CA LYS A 9 -39.70 28.53 12.35
C LYS A 9 -39.06 29.71 13.09
N THR A 10 -38.38 29.39 14.17
CA THR A 10 -37.58 30.33 14.96
C THR A 10 -36.42 30.85 14.11
N LEU A 11 -35.97 32.08 14.39
CA LEU A 11 -34.73 32.63 13.83
C LEU A 11 -33.60 31.60 14.00
N ALA A 12 -32.94 31.25 12.90
CA ALA A 12 -31.97 30.16 12.91
C ALA A 12 -30.86 30.38 11.89
N VAL A 13 -29.69 29.87 12.21
CA VAL A 13 -28.56 29.71 11.29
C VAL A 13 -28.28 28.20 11.16
N GLU A 14 -27.84 27.79 9.97
CA GLU A 14 -27.44 26.42 9.65
C GLU A 14 -26.09 26.45 8.93
N ILE A 15 -25.04 25.89 9.53
CA ILE A 15 -23.73 25.73 8.89
C ILE A 15 -23.74 24.47 8.02
N LEU A 16 -23.53 24.61 6.71
CA LEU A 16 -23.46 23.49 5.76
C LEU A 16 -22.02 23.11 5.38
N SER A 17 -21.13 24.10 5.40
CA SER A 17 -19.70 23.94 5.18
C SER A 17 -18.93 24.90 6.10
N PRO A 18 -17.80 24.47 6.70
CA PRO A 18 -17.28 23.11 6.70
C PRO A 18 -18.16 22.15 7.51
N ARG A 19 -18.01 20.84 7.31
CA ARG A 19 -18.68 19.84 8.14
C ARG A 19 -17.92 19.67 9.47
N ALA A 20 -18.58 19.09 10.46
CA ALA A 20 -17.91 18.69 11.70
C ALA A 20 -16.69 17.81 11.41
N GLY A 21 -15.53 18.15 11.98
CA GLY A 21 -14.30 17.38 11.83
C GLY A 21 -13.51 17.63 10.54
N THR A 22 -13.91 18.57 9.69
CA THR A 22 -13.08 18.99 8.55
C THR A 22 -11.68 19.44 9.01
N LEU A 23 -10.64 19.07 8.26
CA LEU A 23 -9.27 19.58 8.48
C LEU A 23 -9.14 20.97 7.86
N ALA A 24 -8.61 21.91 8.63
CA ALA A 24 -8.39 23.29 8.25
C ALA A 24 -6.90 23.61 8.40
N VAL A 25 -6.20 23.95 7.32
CA VAL A 25 -4.76 24.20 7.38
C VAL A 25 -4.49 25.59 7.95
N ILE A 26 -3.73 25.68 9.04
CA ILE A 26 -3.32 26.93 9.68
C ILE A 26 -2.62 27.83 8.66
N GLY A 27 -3.01 29.10 8.63
CA GLY A 27 -2.49 30.08 7.67
C GLY A 27 -3.11 30.00 6.27
N GLN A 28 -3.98 29.02 6.01
CA GLN A 28 -4.82 28.99 4.81
C GLN A 28 -6.22 29.54 5.08
N SER A 29 -6.93 29.77 3.98
CA SER A 29 -8.33 30.20 3.98
C SER A 29 -9.30 29.02 4.01
N ILE A 30 -10.28 29.05 4.90
CA ILE A 30 -11.41 28.12 4.93
C ILE A 30 -12.70 28.83 4.51
N SER A 31 -13.47 28.21 3.61
CA SER A 31 -14.78 28.74 3.21
C SER A 31 -15.86 28.23 4.16
N VAL A 32 -16.61 29.16 4.72
CA VAL A 32 -17.75 28.88 5.60
C VAL A 32 -19.02 29.32 4.89
N GLY A 33 -20.01 28.43 4.81
CA GLY A 33 -21.27 28.73 4.15
C GLY A 33 -22.42 27.91 4.69
N GLY A 34 -23.62 28.44 4.50
CA GLY A 34 -24.81 27.87 5.10
C GLY A 34 -26.07 28.64 4.80
N ASN A 35 -27.12 28.33 5.55
CA ASN A 35 -28.42 28.99 5.47
C ASN A 35 -28.68 29.84 6.72
N VAL A 36 -29.44 30.91 6.55
CA VAL A 36 -30.00 31.69 7.64
C VAL A 36 -31.49 31.94 7.37
N PHE A 37 -32.29 31.80 8.40
CA PHE A 37 -33.74 31.87 8.35
C PHE A 37 -34.23 32.98 9.28
N GLY A 38 -34.90 33.97 8.71
CA GLY A 38 -35.69 34.98 9.41
C GLY A 38 -37.04 34.44 9.88
N ARG A 39 -37.92 35.35 10.32
CA ARG A 39 -39.28 35.01 10.75
C ARG A 39 -40.28 35.51 9.70
N GLY A 40 -41.30 34.70 9.40
CA GLY A 40 -42.41 35.10 8.54
C GLY A 40 -43.47 35.94 9.27
N GLU A 41 -44.61 36.16 8.60
CA GLU A 41 -45.79 36.88 9.09
C GLU A 41 -46.24 36.50 10.52
N PRO A 42 -46.90 37.42 11.28
CA PRO A 42 -47.48 38.71 10.85
C PRO A 42 -46.53 39.91 10.88
N GLU A 43 -45.33 39.76 11.45
CA GLU A 43 -44.27 40.79 11.44
C GLU A 43 -42.98 40.09 10.99
N PRO A 44 -42.64 40.19 9.69
CA PRO A 44 -41.44 39.58 9.15
C PRO A 44 -40.20 40.15 9.84
N VAL A 45 -39.23 39.27 10.11
CA VAL A 45 -37.91 39.64 10.60
C VAL A 45 -36.91 39.22 9.54
N ASP A 46 -36.30 40.21 8.89
CA ASP A 46 -35.32 39.99 7.83
C ASP A 46 -33.90 39.86 8.40
N VAL A 47 -33.01 39.25 7.63
CA VAL A 47 -31.60 39.09 8.01
C VAL A 47 -30.86 40.36 7.62
N GLU A 48 -30.26 41.03 8.61
CA GLU A 48 -29.49 42.26 8.40
C GLU A 48 -28.04 41.93 8.02
N SER A 49 -27.38 41.07 8.79
CA SER A 49 -26.00 40.66 8.53
C SER A 49 -25.69 39.27 9.09
N VAL A 50 -24.65 38.64 8.57
CA VAL A 50 -24.07 37.41 9.13
C VAL A 50 -22.58 37.63 9.27
N VAL A 51 -22.05 37.37 10.46
CA VAL A 51 -20.60 37.38 10.72
C VAL A 51 -20.13 35.98 11.06
N VAL A 52 -18.91 35.65 10.64
CA VAL A 52 -18.28 34.34 10.83
C VAL A 52 -16.94 34.55 11.52
N GLN A 53 -16.65 33.75 12.54
CA GLN A 53 -15.45 33.86 13.37
C GLN A 53 -14.78 32.50 13.54
N ALA A 54 -13.46 32.43 13.40
CA ALA A 54 -12.67 31.23 13.69
C ALA A 54 -11.83 31.44 14.96
N GLY A 55 -12.11 30.69 16.02
CA GLY A 55 -11.39 30.78 17.29
C GLY A 55 -11.43 32.20 17.87
N ALA A 56 -10.26 32.75 18.18
CA ALA A 56 -10.11 34.11 18.72
C ALA A 56 -9.88 35.20 17.66
N ASN A 57 -9.92 34.87 16.36
CA ASN A 57 -9.74 35.86 15.30
C ASN A 57 -10.91 36.86 15.26
N PRO A 58 -10.72 38.06 14.68
CA PRO A 58 -11.82 38.99 14.44
C PRO A 58 -12.92 38.38 13.55
N PRO A 59 -14.21 38.65 13.79
CA PRO A 59 -15.30 38.23 12.91
C PRO A 59 -15.17 38.85 11.50
N VAL A 60 -15.53 38.08 10.49
CA VAL A 60 -15.59 38.49 9.07
C VAL A 60 -17.04 38.50 8.62
N GLU A 61 -17.46 39.58 7.98
CA GLU A 61 -18.81 39.70 7.43
C GLU A 61 -18.99 38.79 6.21
N ALA A 62 -20.07 38.02 6.21
CA ALA A 62 -20.40 37.08 5.14
C ALA A 62 -21.17 37.77 4.01
N LYS A 63 -20.93 37.30 2.78
CA LYS A 63 -21.76 37.66 1.64
C LYS A 63 -23.10 36.95 1.74
N LEU A 64 -24.19 37.71 1.74
CA LEU A 64 -25.56 37.20 1.76
C LEU A 64 -26.16 37.12 0.36
N THR A 65 -26.91 36.06 0.08
CA THR A 65 -27.72 35.90 -1.14
C THR A 65 -29.13 35.45 -0.77
N ARG A 66 -30.13 36.26 -1.14
CA ARG A 66 -31.53 35.98 -0.81
C ARG A 66 -32.06 34.79 -1.60
N VAL A 67 -32.75 33.88 -0.93
CA VAL A 67 -33.43 32.73 -1.56
C VAL A 67 -34.82 33.18 -2.01
N ALA A 68 -35.03 33.22 -3.32
CA ALA A 68 -36.31 33.63 -3.91
C ALA A 68 -37.45 32.63 -3.58
N HIS A 69 -38.69 33.12 -3.61
CA HIS A 69 -39.92 32.32 -3.49
C HIS A 69 -40.06 31.52 -2.19
N THR A 70 -39.54 32.04 -1.08
CA THR A 70 -39.67 31.44 0.25
C THR A 70 -40.79 32.12 1.05
N THR A 71 -41.50 31.34 1.88
CA THR A 71 -42.57 31.86 2.76
C THR A 71 -42.04 32.49 4.05
N ILE A 72 -40.73 32.39 4.29
CA ILE A 72 -39.98 33.03 5.37
C ILE A 72 -38.71 33.66 4.76
N PRO A 73 -38.26 34.85 5.21
CA PRO A 73 -37.01 35.43 4.74
C PRO A 73 -35.87 34.42 4.91
N SER A 74 -35.21 34.06 3.82
CA SER A 74 -34.17 33.03 3.80
C SER A 74 -33.00 33.50 2.96
N PHE A 75 -31.78 33.30 3.46
CA PHE A 75 -30.56 33.66 2.75
C PHE A 75 -29.56 32.50 2.82
N THR A 76 -28.74 32.38 1.79
CA THR A 76 -27.46 31.70 1.91
C THR A 76 -26.40 32.73 2.31
N PHE A 77 -25.43 32.30 3.10
CA PHE A 77 -24.27 33.10 3.45
C PHE A 77 -22.99 32.39 3.02
N GLN A 78 -21.96 33.17 2.68
CA GLN A 78 -20.62 32.67 2.42
C GLN A 78 -19.56 33.64 2.93
N ALA A 79 -18.59 33.13 3.67
CA ALA A 79 -17.42 33.86 4.14
C ALA A 79 -16.15 33.04 3.92
N THR A 80 -15.00 33.71 3.93
CA THR A 80 -13.68 33.08 3.91
C THR A 80 -12.89 33.58 5.11
N LEU A 81 -12.38 32.65 5.92
CA LEU A 81 -11.64 32.94 7.14
C LEU A 81 -10.21 32.43 7.04
N GLN A 82 -9.26 33.15 7.62
CA GLN A 82 -7.92 32.59 7.88
C GLN A 82 -7.99 31.64 9.07
N VAL A 83 -7.43 30.44 8.91
CA VAL A 83 -7.38 29.42 9.97
C VAL A 83 -6.27 29.80 10.96
N PRO A 84 -6.60 30.12 12.22
CA PRO A 84 -5.61 30.42 13.24
C PRO A 84 -4.94 29.14 13.76
N GLY A 85 -3.72 29.27 14.26
CA GLY A 85 -3.09 28.26 15.11
C GLY A 85 -3.42 28.45 16.60
N PRO A 86 -3.00 27.52 17.47
CA PRO A 86 -2.24 26.29 17.17
C PRO A 86 -3.12 25.15 16.61
N PRO A 87 -2.53 24.02 16.17
CA PRO A 87 -3.27 22.83 15.74
C PRO A 87 -4.19 22.27 16.82
N GLY A 88 -5.30 21.66 16.40
CA GLY A 88 -6.30 21.09 17.28
C GLY A 88 -7.72 21.58 16.98
N PRO A 89 -8.68 21.31 17.87
CA PRO A 89 -10.07 21.73 17.67
C PRO A 89 -10.19 23.25 17.53
N LEU A 90 -10.76 23.70 16.41
CA LEU A 90 -11.04 25.09 16.09
C LEU A 90 -12.55 25.28 15.98
N SER A 91 -13.10 26.19 16.79
CA SER A 91 -14.52 26.56 16.72
C SER A 91 -14.73 27.61 15.63
N ILE A 92 -15.64 27.34 14.71
CA ILE A 92 -16.20 28.31 13.77
C ILE A 92 -17.55 28.75 14.32
N LEU A 93 -17.66 29.99 14.75
CA LEU A 93 -18.90 30.60 15.22
C LEU A 93 -19.52 31.42 14.09
N VAL A 94 -20.80 31.20 13.82
CA VAL A 94 -21.61 32.01 12.91
C VAL A 94 -22.67 32.72 13.72
N THR A 95 -22.71 34.04 13.62
CA THR A 95 -23.71 34.89 14.27
C THR A 95 -24.50 35.64 13.20
N ALA A 96 -25.82 35.43 13.17
CA ALA A 96 -26.75 36.18 12.35
C ALA A 96 -27.39 37.31 13.17
N HIS A 97 -27.36 38.51 12.62
CA HIS A 97 -28.08 39.68 13.13
C HIS A 97 -29.29 39.94 12.24
N PHE A 98 -30.40 40.27 12.88
CA PHE A 98 -31.67 40.52 12.20
C PHE A 98 -32.02 42.01 12.26
N ASP A 99 -33.01 42.45 11.49
CA ASP A 99 -33.53 43.83 11.50
C ASP A 99 -34.23 44.25 12.81
N ASN A 100 -34.14 43.39 13.83
CA ASN A 100 -34.56 43.61 15.20
C ASN A 100 -33.41 43.24 16.17
N PRO A 101 -33.54 43.50 17.48
CA PRO A 101 -32.45 43.25 18.44
C PRO A 101 -32.09 41.76 18.66
N GLN A 102 -32.68 40.81 17.92
CA GLN A 102 -32.42 39.40 18.09
C GLN A 102 -31.20 38.95 17.30
N THR A 103 -30.56 37.88 17.76
CA THR A 103 -29.47 37.19 17.05
C THR A 103 -29.71 35.69 17.06
N ALA A 104 -29.07 34.98 16.13
CA ALA A 104 -29.02 33.52 16.11
C ALA A 104 -27.56 33.08 15.93
N GLU A 105 -27.15 32.05 16.66
CA GLU A 105 -25.78 31.56 16.64
C GLU A 105 -25.73 30.05 16.39
N GLN A 106 -24.71 29.63 15.67
CA GLN A 106 -24.31 28.22 15.61
C GLN A 106 -22.80 28.11 15.57
N SER A 107 -22.28 27.05 16.18
CA SER A 107 -20.87 26.70 16.13
C SER A 107 -20.65 25.40 15.37
N GLN A 108 -19.55 25.33 14.64
CA GLN A 108 -19.03 24.13 14.01
C GLN A 108 -17.57 23.92 14.40
N THR A 109 -17.25 22.75 14.94
CA THR A 109 -15.86 22.38 15.23
C THR A 109 -15.19 21.78 14.00
N VAL A 110 -14.07 22.38 13.60
CA VAL A 110 -13.09 21.84 12.63
C VAL A 110 -11.79 21.52 13.36
N THR A 111 -10.82 20.92 12.68
CA THR A 111 -9.48 20.71 13.25
C THR A 111 -8.45 21.55 12.49
N ALA A 112 -7.86 22.53 13.16
CA ALA A 112 -6.71 23.25 12.67
C ALA A 112 -5.51 22.29 12.58
N THR A 113 -4.80 22.25 11.45
CA THR A 113 -3.59 21.46 11.25
C THR A 113 -2.45 22.34 10.76
N ALA A 114 -1.20 22.01 11.11
CA ALA A 114 0.00 22.71 10.65
C ALA A 114 0.35 22.48 9.15
N GLY A 115 -0.58 21.95 8.35
CA GLY A 115 -0.37 21.51 6.98
C GLY A 115 -0.96 20.11 6.76
N GLU A 116 -1.14 19.71 5.51
CA GLU A 116 -1.41 18.31 5.16
C GLU A 116 -0.07 17.61 5.01
N LEU A 117 0.27 16.64 5.87
CA LEU A 117 1.51 15.85 5.76
C LEU A 117 1.35 14.62 4.87
N THR A 118 0.12 14.27 4.49
CA THR A 118 -0.17 13.13 3.63
C THR A 118 0.55 13.26 2.30
N GLY A 119 1.21 12.20 1.85
CA GLY A 119 1.87 12.12 0.55
C GLY A 119 3.19 11.37 0.59
N PHE A 120 3.98 11.59 -0.47
CA PHE A 120 5.28 10.96 -0.69
C PHE A 120 6.40 11.88 -0.22
N TRP A 121 7.38 11.31 0.45
CA TRP A 121 8.54 12.03 0.97
C TRP A 121 9.80 11.23 0.70
N THR A 122 10.93 11.93 0.57
CA THR A 122 12.26 11.32 0.49
C THR A 122 13.10 11.78 1.67
N GLY A 123 13.77 10.83 2.31
CA GLY A 123 14.83 11.11 3.27
C GLY A 123 16.09 11.62 2.57
N ASP A 124 16.94 12.29 3.34
CA ASP A 124 18.32 12.62 2.98
C ASP A 124 19.22 11.39 2.84
N ASP A 125 18.77 10.23 3.30
CA ASP A 125 19.38 8.92 3.08
C ASP A 125 18.75 8.14 1.90
N HIS A 126 17.97 8.82 1.05
CA HIS A 126 17.23 8.27 -0.09
C HIS A 126 16.09 7.31 0.25
N THR A 127 15.77 7.10 1.54
CA THR A 127 14.58 6.35 1.94
C THR A 127 13.31 7.04 1.46
N GLN A 128 12.40 6.31 0.83
CA GLN A 128 11.07 6.81 0.48
C GLN A 128 10.08 6.58 1.61
N TYR A 129 9.31 7.60 1.95
CA TYR A 129 8.31 7.58 3.00
C TYR A 129 6.92 7.87 2.43
N PHE A 130 5.96 7.01 2.77
CA PHE A 130 4.55 7.17 2.44
C PHE A 130 3.83 7.60 3.70
N VAL A 131 3.64 8.91 3.84
CA VAL A 131 3.14 9.53 5.06
C VAL A 131 1.63 9.71 4.93
N LYS A 132 0.90 9.36 5.98
CA LYS A 132 -0.52 9.63 6.14
C LYS A 132 -0.73 10.42 7.41
N GLN A 133 -1.43 11.54 7.29
CA GLN A 133 -1.88 12.32 8.42
C GLN A 133 -3.39 12.14 8.63
N ASN A 134 -3.74 11.92 9.89
CA ASN A 134 -5.09 12.07 10.41
C ASN A 134 -5.19 13.30 11.33
N VAL A 135 -6.37 13.50 11.90
CA VAL A 135 -6.70 14.62 12.80
C VAL A 135 -5.63 14.86 13.88
N ASN A 136 -5.14 13.79 14.52
CA ASN A 136 -4.25 13.86 15.68
C ASN A 136 -2.99 13.00 15.57
N SER A 137 -2.80 12.28 14.47
CA SER A 137 -1.73 11.29 14.32
C SER A 137 -1.14 11.31 12.92
N VAL A 138 0.10 10.82 12.85
CA VAL A 138 0.87 10.62 11.64
C VAL A 138 1.32 9.17 11.62
N TRP A 139 1.12 8.53 10.48
CA TRP A 139 1.49 7.16 10.18
C TRP A 139 2.39 7.18 8.96
N TRP A 140 3.39 6.30 8.92
CA TRP A 140 4.10 6.06 7.67
C TRP A 140 4.65 4.66 7.57
N VAL A 141 4.92 4.27 6.33
CA VAL A 141 5.95 3.29 6.02
C VAL A 141 7.10 4.01 5.30
N GLY A 142 8.32 3.74 5.73
CA GLY A 142 9.56 4.15 5.07
C GLY A 142 10.25 2.93 4.47
N MET A 143 10.74 3.04 3.24
CA MET A 143 11.38 1.97 2.50
C MET A 143 12.67 2.46 1.86
N ASP A 144 13.76 1.71 2.02
CA ASP A 144 14.95 1.97 1.22
C ASP A 144 14.65 1.75 -0.27
N THR A 145 15.39 2.45 -1.12
CA THR A 145 15.29 2.34 -2.57
C THR A 145 16.45 1.52 -3.11
N VAL A 146 16.29 0.20 -3.12
CA VAL A 146 17.12 -0.65 -3.99
C VAL A 146 16.60 -0.47 -5.41
N PRO A 147 17.46 -0.39 -6.45
CA PRO A 147 16.98 -0.38 -7.82
C PRO A 147 16.16 -1.62 -8.15
N GLY A 148 15.07 -1.43 -8.89
CA GLY A 148 14.35 -2.49 -9.58
C GLY A 148 12.88 -2.68 -9.21
N VAL A 149 12.23 -3.65 -9.86
CA VAL A 149 10.77 -3.88 -9.82
C VAL A 149 10.22 -4.11 -8.39
N HIS A 150 10.96 -4.82 -7.55
CA HIS A 150 10.67 -5.07 -6.13
C HIS A 150 11.47 -4.18 -5.16
N GLY A 151 12.24 -3.24 -5.69
CA GLY A 151 13.36 -2.63 -4.98
C GLY A 151 13.03 -1.86 -3.71
N SER A 152 11.77 -1.46 -3.52
CA SER A 152 11.32 -0.79 -2.30
C SER A 152 11.33 -1.74 -1.10
N GLY A 153 12.15 -1.43 -0.10
CA GLY A 153 12.04 -1.99 1.25
C GLY A 153 12.82 -3.27 1.51
N LEU A 154 13.68 -3.72 0.57
CA LEU A 154 14.41 -4.99 0.66
C LEU A 154 15.52 -4.98 1.72
N THR A 155 16.11 -3.82 2.05
CA THR A 155 17.08 -3.71 3.15
C THR A 155 16.43 -3.16 4.40
N MET A 156 15.54 -2.18 4.25
CA MET A 156 14.89 -1.48 5.33
C MET A 156 13.43 -1.21 4.98
N THR A 157 12.52 -1.73 5.79
CA THR A 157 11.14 -1.25 5.83
C THR A 157 10.85 -0.85 7.25
N THR A 158 10.55 0.42 7.48
CA THR A 158 10.29 0.99 8.79
C THR A 158 8.86 1.49 8.86
N VAL A 159 8.17 1.25 9.96
CA VAL A 159 6.82 1.77 10.20
C VAL A 159 6.82 2.70 11.40
N PHE A 160 5.96 3.71 11.38
CA PHE A 160 5.85 4.70 12.44
C PHE A 160 4.41 5.04 12.75
N HIS A 161 4.17 5.34 14.03
CA HIS A 161 2.97 5.99 14.51
C HIS A 161 3.35 7.04 15.56
N GLY A 162 2.88 8.27 15.35
CA GLY A 162 3.12 9.38 16.27
C GLY A 162 1.96 10.37 16.31
N GLY A 163 1.96 11.22 17.33
CA GLY A 163 0.95 12.25 17.56
C GLY A 163 1.56 13.66 17.54
N PHE A 164 0.71 14.65 17.29
CA PHE A 164 1.10 16.06 17.40
C PHE A 164 1.29 16.44 18.87
N GLN A 165 2.38 17.15 19.17
CA GLN A 165 2.70 17.66 20.50
C GLN A 165 3.17 19.12 20.42
N GLU A 166 2.79 19.93 21.41
CA GLU A 166 3.40 21.25 21.60
C GLU A 166 4.77 21.10 22.26
N PHE A 167 5.79 21.70 21.66
CA PHE A 167 7.13 21.73 22.25
C PHE A 167 7.38 23.07 22.93
N GLN A 168 7.56 23.03 24.25
CA GLN A 168 8.17 24.13 24.99
C GLN A 168 9.68 24.02 24.81
N SER A 169 10.24 24.82 23.88
CA SER A 169 11.68 25.01 23.64
C SER A 169 12.52 23.73 23.78
N VAL A 170 12.64 22.94 22.71
CA VAL A 170 13.56 21.79 22.72
C VAL A 170 15.00 22.33 22.72
N PRO A 171 15.86 21.99 23.70
CA PRO A 171 17.27 22.33 23.63
C PRO A 171 17.88 21.66 22.40
N LEU A 172 18.45 22.47 21.50
CA LEU A 172 19.15 21.96 20.32
C LEU A 172 20.28 21.01 20.75
N PRO A 173 20.54 19.92 19.98
CA PRO A 173 21.70 19.09 20.22
C PRO A 173 22.97 19.95 20.18
N THR A 174 23.86 19.72 21.14
CA THR A 174 25.04 20.57 21.44
C THR A 174 26.11 20.59 20.32
N GLN A 175 25.82 20.03 19.14
CA GLN A 175 26.76 19.94 18.00
C GLN A 175 26.22 20.49 16.67
N ALA A 176 25.03 21.12 16.61
CA ALA A 176 24.60 21.80 15.39
C ALA A 176 25.10 23.26 15.37
N ALA A 177 25.72 23.66 14.26
CA ALA A 177 26.26 25.00 14.03
C ALA A 177 25.22 26.11 14.33
N ALA A 178 25.72 27.20 14.90
CA ALA A 178 24.95 28.34 15.37
C ALA A 178 24.24 29.09 14.23
N THR A 179 22.99 28.72 13.93
CA THR A 179 22.03 29.60 13.23
C THR A 179 20.54 29.20 13.39
N ILE A 180 20.21 28.15 14.15
CA ILE A 180 18.81 27.74 14.32
C ILE A 180 18.31 28.28 15.67
N GLU A 181 17.36 29.21 15.64
CA GLU A 181 16.59 29.64 16.82
C GLU A 181 15.88 28.42 17.43
N PRO A 182 15.77 28.31 18.77
CA PRO A 182 15.04 27.20 19.40
C PRO A 182 13.61 27.16 18.86
N ALA A 183 13.27 26.07 18.18
CA ALA A 183 11.92 25.86 17.66
C ALA A 183 10.95 25.77 18.84
N SER A 184 10.14 26.82 19.01
CA SER A 184 8.89 26.76 19.76
C SER A 184 7.77 26.56 18.74
N GLY A 185 6.90 25.58 18.96
CA GLY A 185 5.86 25.22 17.99
C GLY A 185 5.32 23.80 18.17
N THR A 186 4.41 23.41 17.29
CA THR A 186 3.88 22.05 17.22
C THR A 186 4.81 21.19 16.39
N GLY A 187 5.16 20.00 16.88
CA GLY A 187 5.70 18.96 16.01
C GLY A 187 5.14 17.60 16.36
N ILE A 188 5.85 16.54 15.98
CA ILE A 188 5.33 15.17 15.99
C ILE A 188 6.26 14.33 16.86
N SER A 189 5.70 13.57 17.79
CA SER A 189 6.46 12.58 18.55
C SER A 189 5.79 11.23 18.48
N GLY A 190 6.58 10.18 18.32
CA GLY A 190 6.06 8.83 18.16
C GLY A 190 7.12 7.75 18.28
N VAL A 191 6.70 6.54 17.93
CA VAL A 191 7.51 5.33 17.96
C VAL A 191 7.56 4.68 16.59
N TRP A 192 8.65 3.99 16.30
CA TRP A 192 8.89 3.29 15.04
C TRP A 192 9.49 1.92 15.25
N ALA A 193 9.31 1.04 14.26
CA ALA A 193 9.95 -0.28 14.20
C ALA A 193 10.25 -0.69 12.76
N ASP A 194 11.38 -1.37 12.56
CA ASP A 194 11.68 -2.07 11.32
C ASP A 194 10.89 -3.39 11.26
N VAL A 195 10.27 -3.64 10.10
CA VAL A 195 9.46 -4.84 9.80
C VAL A 195 10.18 -5.75 8.80
N PRO A 196 9.94 -7.07 8.81
CA PRO A 196 10.79 -8.07 8.16
C PRO A 196 10.66 -8.17 6.63
N ARG A 197 10.20 -7.11 5.95
CA ARG A 197 10.45 -6.94 4.52
C ARG A 197 11.94 -6.62 4.29
N GLY A 198 12.48 -5.73 5.14
CA GLY A 198 13.92 -5.46 5.21
C GLY A 198 14.68 -6.53 6.00
N THR A 199 15.99 -6.36 6.12
CA THR A 199 16.85 -7.19 6.98
C THR A 199 17.11 -6.57 8.35
N ARG A 200 16.84 -5.26 8.49
CA ARG A 200 16.93 -4.55 9.78
C ARG A 200 15.78 -4.92 10.70
N THR A 201 16.03 -4.82 12.01
CA THR A 201 15.07 -5.17 13.07
C THR A 201 15.04 -4.16 14.22
N SER A 202 15.54 -2.94 13.96
CA SER A 202 15.63 -1.86 14.94
C SER A 202 14.27 -1.27 15.28
N ASN A 203 14.19 -0.53 16.38
CA ASN A 203 13.00 0.20 16.82
C ASN A 203 13.42 1.32 17.76
N GLY A 204 12.56 2.33 17.89
CA GLY A 204 12.85 3.47 18.77
C GLY A 204 11.76 4.53 18.75
N THR A 205 12.17 5.74 19.09
CA THR A 205 11.32 6.94 19.16
C THR A 205 11.82 7.98 18.18
N LEU A 206 10.91 8.85 17.70
CA LEU A 206 11.23 10.01 16.89
C LEU A 206 10.53 11.26 17.40
N THR A 207 11.21 12.39 17.23
CA THR A 207 10.65 13.73 17.36
C THR A 207 10.94 14.50 16.09
N LEU A 208 9.89 15.01 15.45
CA LEU A 208 9.95 15.72 14.18
C LEU A 208 9.38 17.13 14.33
N VAL A 209 9.90 18.06 13.55
CA VAL A 209 9.32 19.40 13.41
C VAL A 209 9.04 19.69 11.94
N PRO A 210 7.80 20.05 11.58
CA PRO A 210 7.47 20.50 10.23
C PRO A 210 8.01 21.90 9.96
N SER A 211 8.59 22.11 8.77
CA SER A 211 8.86 23.44 8.23
C SER A 211 7.83 23.77 7.15
N GLN A 212 7.18 24.94 7.30
CA GLN A 212 6.14 25.42 6.38
C GLN A 212 6.72 26.36 5.32
N GLU A 213 6.14 26.33 4.13
CA GLU A 213 6.30 27.39 3.12
C GLU A 213 5.30 28.53 3.31
N LEU A 214 5.50 29.63 2.57
CA LEU A 214 4.62 30.82 2.52
C LEU A 214 3.14 30.49 2.17
N ASN A 215 2.86 29.31 1.60
CA ASN A 215 1.52 28.83 1.23
C ASN A 215 0.88 27.90 2.29
N GLY A 216 1.55 27.66 3.44
CA GLY A 216 1.06 26.80 4.52
C GLY A 216 1.23 25.29 4.28
N GLN A 217 1.82 24.86 3.16
CA GLN A 217 2.20 23.45 2.97
C GLN A 217 3.52 23.16 3.68
N VAL A 218 3.60 21.96 4.28
CA VAL A 218 4.85 21.45 4.84
C VAL A 218 5.65 20.81 3.72
N HIS A 219 6.83 21.38 3.45
CA HIS A 219 7.76 20.87 2.45
C HIS A 219 8.86 20.00 3.07
N GLN A 220 9.20 20.20 4.36
CA GLN A 220 10.16 19.34 5.06
C GLN A 220 9.70 18.96 6.47
N LEU A 221 10.12 17.76 6.89
CA LEU A 221 10.08 17.31 8.29
C LEU A 221 11.52 17.12 8.76
N GLN A 222 11.93 17.87 9.78
CA GLN A 222 13.25 17.75 10.39
C GLN A 222 13.19 16.82 11.60
N VAL A 223 14.10 15.85 11.69
CA VAL A 223 14.26 14.98 12.85
C VAL A 223 15.07 15.72 13.91
N LEU A 224 14.44 16.07 15.02
CA LEU A 224 15.09 16.73 16.15
C LEU A 224 15.75 15.75 17.11
N ALA A 225 15.12 14.59 17.32
CA ALA A 225 15.62 13.54 18.19
C ALA A 225 15.20 12.18 17.65
N SER A 226 16.10 11.21 17.75
CA SER A 226 15.85 9.82 17.40
C SER A 226 16.55 8.88 18.36
N THR A 227 15.97 7.71 18.56
CA THR A 227 16.61 6.56 19.22
C THR A 227 16.55 5.35 18.29
N GLY A 228 17.24 4.26 18.64
CA GLY A 228 17.14 3.01 17.88
C GLY A 228 17.92 2.96 16.56
N GLY A 229 18.74 3.98 16.25
CA GLY A 229 19.55 4.00 15.03
C GLY A 229 18.79 4.44 13.77
N PHE A 230 17.76 5.28 13.92
CA PHE A 230 17.10 5.93 12.78
C PHE A 230 18.08 6.90 12.10
N THR A 231 18.27 6.77 10.78
CA THR A 231 19.34 7.42 10.02
C THR A 231 18.93 8.70 9.32
N THR A 232 17.69 8.79 8.84
CA THR A 232 17.18 9.97 8.15
C THR A 232 17.17 11.15 9.11
N THR A 233 17.68 12.30 8.69
CA THR A 233 17.65 13.53 9.49
C THR A 233 16.65 14.55 8.96
N THR A 234 16.32 14.47 7.66
CA THR A 234 15.36 15.37 7.01
C THR A 234 14.54 14.58 5.99
N LEU A 235 13.22 14.73 6.03
CA LEU A 235 12.32 14.26 4.99
C LEU A 235 11.88 15.45 4.15
N THR A 236 11.94 15.33 2.82
CA THR A 236 11.52 16.34 1.85
C THR A 236 10.35 15.80 1.02
N ARG A 237 9.29 16.58 0.85
CA ARG A 237 8.11 16.16 0.10
C ARG A 237 8.44 16.00 -1.39
N ILE A 238 7.90 14.94 -2.01
CA ILE A 238 7.96 14.69 -3.45
C ILE A 238 6.60 15.07 -4.06
N LEU A 239 6.61 15.88 -5.13
CA LEU A 239 5.39 16.38 -5.79
C LEU A 239 5.02 15.62 -7.07
N THR A 240 5.84 14.66 -7.49
CA THR A 240 5.61 13.89 -8.72
C THR A 240 4.69 12.70 -8.45
N SER A 241 3.72 12.49 -9.35
CA SER A 241 2.92 11.27 -9.36
C SER A 241 3.82 10.07 -9.68
N PRO A 242 3.59 8.90 -9.07
CA PRO A 242 4.21 7.66 -9.54
C PRO A 242 3.82 7.40 -11.00
N GLU A 243 4.73 6.79 -11.75
CA GLU A 243 4.50 6.37 -13.14
C GLU A 243 3.34 5.36 -13.22
N PRO A 244 2.51 5.44 -14.27
CA PRO A 244 1.43 4.49 -14.49
C PRO A 244 2.00 3.07 -14.72
N ILE A 245 1.31 2.07 -14.19
CA ILE A 245 1.64 0.66 -14.41
C ILE A 245 1.08 0.25 -15.78
N LEU A 246 1.90 -0.39 -16.61
CA LEU A 246 1.45 -1.02 -17.86
C LEU A 246 0.45 -2.13 -17.57
N ASP A 247 -0.62 -2.26 -18.37
CA ASP A 247 -1.50 -3.42 -18.31
C ASP A 247 -0.75 -4.71 -18.68
N LEU A 248 -1.29 -5.86 -18.27
CA LEU A 248 -0.62 -7.16 -18.40
C LEU A 248 -0.29 -7.49 -19.86
N GLN A 249 -1.21 -7.26 -20.79
CA GLN A 249 -0.97 -7.62 -22.19
C GLN A 249 0.10 -6.72 -22.82
N SER A 250 0.08 -5.41 -22.51
CA SER A 250 1.13 -4.47 -22.91
C SER A 250 2.49 -4.83 -22.31
N LEU A 251 2.51 -5.34 -21.08
CA LEU A 251 3.72 -5.81 -20.41
C LEU A 251 4.31 -7.03 -21.12
N LEU A 252 3.49 -8.07 -21.33
CA LEU A 252 3.88 -9.30 -22.02
C LEU A 252 4.38 -9.00 -23.45
N GLY A 253 3.74 -8.07 -24.16
CA GLY A 253 4.16 -7.66 -25.50
C GLY A 253 5.50 -6.90 -25.56
N GLN A 254 6.01 -6.42 -24.42
CA GLN A 254 7.29 -5.71 -24.35
C GLN A 254 8.44 -6.61 -23.90
N VAL A 255 8.21 -7.54 -22.97
CA VAL A 255 9.26 -8.44 -22.47
C VAL A 255 9.72 -9.38 -23.60
N GLN A 256 11.01 -9.35 -23.92
CA GLN A 256 11.58 -10.10 -25.04
C GLN A 256 11.98 -11.52 -24.65
N LYS A 257 11.83 -12.44 -25.61
CA LYS A 257 12.37 -13.81 -25.55
C LYS A 257 13.71 -13.86 -26.28
N ASN A 258 14.52 -14.87 -26.02
CA ASN A 258 15.74 -15.18 -26.80
C ASN A 258 15.47 -15.77 -28.20
N VAL A 259 14.34 -15.39 -28.80
CA VAL A 259 14.02 -15.65 -30.20
C VAL A 259 13.87 -14.28 -30.85
N ASP A 260 14.73 -13.96 -31.82
CA ASP A 260 14.84 -12.59 -32.31
C ASP A 260 13.49 -12.02 -32.78
N GLY A 261 13.15 -10.86 -32.24
CA GLY A 261 11.91 -10.15 -32.54
C GLY A 261 10.64 -10.71 -31.88
N LYS A 262 10.76 -11.68 -30.95
CA LYS A 262 9.63 -12.24 -30.20
C LYS A 262 9.58 -11.75 -28.76
N SER A 263 8.35 -11.56 -28.29
CA SER A 263 8.00 -11.19 -26.92
C SER A 263 7.28 -12.34 -26.22
N LEU A 264 7.11 -12.24 -24.91
CA LEU A 264 6.24 -13.16 -24.17
C LEU A 264 4.82 -13.12 -24.75
N GLY A 265 4.32 -11.94 -25.13
CA GLY A 265 2.98 -11.76 -25.70
C GLY A 265 2.75 -12.44 -27.07
N ASP A 266 3.80 -12.94 -27.73
CA ASP A 266 3.64 -13.77 -28.94
C ASP A 266 3.14 -15.18 -28.62
N ASN A 267 3.42 -15.70 -27.42
CA ASN A 267 3.05 -17.04 -26.97
C ASN A 267 2.12 -17.04 -25.76
N LEU A 268 2.07 -15.96 -24.98
CA LEU A 268 1.32 -15.88 -23.74
C LEU A 268 0.13 -14.92 -23.89
N LYS A 269 -1.04 -15.40 -23.47
CA LYS A 269 -2.24 -14.59 -23.32
C LYS A 269 -2.51 -14.33 -21.85
N GLY A 270 -2.46 -13.07 -21.44
CA GLY A 270 -2.72 -12.67 -20.07
C GLY A 270 -4.17 -12.89 -19.66
N TYR A 271 -4.41 -13.54 -18.52
CA TYR A 271 -5.74 -13.69 -17.94
C TYR A 271 -5.93 -12.93 -16.64
N LYS A 272 -4.88 -12.82 -15.81
CA LYS A 272 -4.90 -12.10 -14.54
C LYS A 272 -3.47 -11.80 -14.06
N ASP A 273 -3.16 -10.54 -13.75
CA ASP A 273 -1.77 -10.09 -13.53
C ASP A 273 -1.16 -10.56 -12.19
N HIS A 274 -1.69 -10.15 -11.05
CA HIS A 274 -1.01 -10.31 -9.77
C HIS A 274 -1.64 -11.43 -8.94
N VAL A 275 -1.76 -12.61 -9.57
CA VAL A 275 -2.38 -13.78 -8.95
C VAL A 275 -1.50 -14.32 -7.83
N VAL A 276 -2.14 -14.74 -6.73
CA VAL A 276 -1.50 -15.47 -5.63
C VAL A 276 -2.13 -16.85 -5.52
N LEU A 277 -1.33 -17.89 -5.72
CA LEU A 277 -1.74 -19.29 -5.57
C LEU A 277 -0.98 -19.96 -4.45
N PHE A 278 -1.65 -20.89 -3.78
CA PHE A 278 -1.03 -21.80 -2.82
C PHE A 278 -1.01 -23.19 -3.43
N GLY A 279 0.06 -23.93 -3.24
CA GLY A 279 0.17 -25.29 -3.76
C GLY A 279 1.36 -26.06 -3.22
N THR A 280 1.32 -27.38 -3.33
CA THR A 280 2.46 -28.23 -2.98
C THR A 280 3.35 -28.44 -4.20
N LEU A 281 4.66 -28.29 -4.06
CA LEU A 281 5.57 -28.54 -5.18
C LEU A 281 5.48 -30.00 -5.65
N ILE A 282 5.25 -30.20 -6.94
CA ILE A 282 5.25 -31.50 -7.61
C ILE A 282 6.58 -31.68 -8.33
N PRO A 283 7.32 -32.77 -8.08
CA PRO A 283 8.52 -33.07 -8.85
C PRO A 283 8.20 -33.31 -10.33
N GLN A 284 8.82 -32.52 -11.21
CA GLN A 284 8.89 -32.83 -12.63
C GLN A 284 9.95 -33.92 -12.85
N ARG A 285 9.51 -35.17 -12.99
CA ARG A 285 10.39 -36.37 -13.01
C ARG A 285 11.04 -36.59 -11.64
N ALA A 286 12.25 -37.17 -11.57
CA ALA A 286 12.98 -37.35 -10.30
C ALA A 286 13.49 -36.02 -9.70
N GLU A 287 13.17 -34.88 -10.30
CA GLU A 287 13.72 -33.57 -10.01
C GLU A 287 12.60 -32.55 -9.78
N SER A 288 12.93 -31.45 -9.10
CA SER A 288 11.91 -30.52 -8.61
C SER A 288 11.79 -29.24 -9.42
N VAL A 289 12.87 -28.85 -10.12
CA VAL A 289 12.95 -27.60 -10.88
C VAL A 289 14.01 -27.76 -11.97
N LEU A 290 13.64 -27.48 -13.22
CA LEU A 290 14.50 -27.59 -14.40
C LEU A 290 14.67 -26.22 -15.05
N VAL A 291 15.85 -25.99 -15.63
CA VAL A 291 16.14 -24.81 -16.46
C VAL A 291 16.66 -25.28 -17.81
N ASN A 292 16.05 -24.80 -18.88
CA ASN A 292 16.47 -25.14 -20.24
C ASN A 292 17.64 -24.26 -20.73
N TRP A 293 18.66 -24.10 -19.88
CA TRP A 293 19.86 -23.29 -20.13
C TRP A 293 21.11 -24.01 -19.62
N SER A 294 22.20 -23.98 -20.38
CA SER A 294 23.44 -24.64 -19.98
C SER A 294 24.13 -23.93 -18.83
N VAL A 295 24.69 -24.69 -17.87
CA VAL A 295 25.59 -24.14 -16.83
C VAL A 295 26.78 -23.39 -17.40
N ASN A 296 27.19 -23.72 -18.63
CA ASN A 296 28.33 -23.14 -19.33
C ASN A 296 27.94 -22.03 -20.32
N ALA A 297 26.64 -21.78 -20.53
CA ALA A 297 26.18 -20.71 -21.40
C ALA A 297 26.37 -19.34 -20.73
N ASP A 298 26.47 -18.30 -21.56
CA ASP A 298 26.52 -16.91 -21.08
C ASP A 298 25.20 -16.58 -20.36
N ARG A 299 25.30 -16.07 -19.12
CA ARG A 299 24.16 -15.69 -18.27
C ARG A 299 24.01 -14.17 -18.15
N THR A 300 24.60 -13.41 -19.06
CA THR A 300 24.30 -11.99 -19.24
C THR A 300 23.03 -11.82 -20.08
N TYR A 301 22.37 -10.66 -19.97
CA TYR A 301 21.21 -10.37 -20.80
C TYR A 301 21.55 -10.43 -22.29
N HIS A 302 22.71 -9.91 -22.68
CA HIS A 302 23.21 -9.99 -24.06
C HIS A 302 23.38 -11.45 -24.53
N GLY A 303 24.04 -12.28 -23.72
CA GLY A 303 24.23 -13.70 -24.03
C GLY A 303 22.92 -14.46 -24.18
N PHE A 304 21.93 -14.14 -23.35
CA PHE A 304 20.56 -14.67 -23.46
C PHE A 304 19.86 -14.19 -24.73
N ILE A 305 19.69 -12.88 -24.90
CA ILE A 305 18.83 -12.32 -25.95
C ILE A 305 19.37 -12.53 -27.37
N CYS A 306 20.69 -12.70 -27.50
CA CYS A 306 21.36 -12.96 -28.77
C CYS A 306 21.71 -14.44 -29.00
N ALA A 307 21.38 -15.33 -28.06
CA ALA A 307 21.44 -16.76 -28.33
C ALA A 307 20.33 -17.07 -29.34
N ASP A 308 20.69 -17.51 -30.55
CA ASP A 308 19.74 -17.98 -31.56
C ASP A 308 19.13 -19.30 -31.08
N ALA A 309 18.15 -19.22 -30.18
CA ALA A 309 17.41 -20.36 -29.72
C ALA A 309 16.40 -20.76 -30.81
N ASP A 310 16.35 -22.04 -31.14
CA ASP A 310 15.39 -22.66 -32.04
C ASP A 310 13.95 -22.69 -31.47
N GLY A 311 13.67 -21.90 -30.43
CA GLY A 311 12.39 -21.79 -29.75
C GLY A 311 12.18 -22.82 -28.65
N GLU A 312 12.99 -23.89 -28.57
CA GLU A 312 12.87 -24.89 -27.50
C GLU A 312 13.62 -24.49 -26.23
N HIS A 313 14.60 -23.58 -26.30
CA HIS A 313 15.47 -23.17 -25.18
C HIS A 313 15.18 -21.75 -24.66
N ASP A 314 13.95 -21.47 -24.22
CA ASP A 314 13.55 -20.15 -23.65
C ASP A 314 14.26 -19.76 -22.34
N ALA A 315 15.02 -20.69 -21.74
CA ALA A 315 15.80 -20.51 -20.52
C ALA A 315 14.95 -20.29 -19.27
N ASP A 316 13.66 -20.57 -19.34
CA ASP A 316 12.77 -20.42 -18.20
C ASP A 316 13.06 -21.50 -17.14
N ALA A 317 12.79 -21.15 -15.89
CA ALA A 317 12.93 -22.06 -14.77
C ALA A 317 11.56 -22.59 -14.38
N ASN A 318 11.35 -23.89 -14.57
CA ASN A 318 10.02 -24.48 -14.55
C ASN A 318 9.84 -25.27 -13.27
N ILE A 319 8.71 -25.03 -12.59
CA ILE A 319 8.26 -25.72 -11.39
C ILE A 319 6.79 -26.10 -11.59
N ASP A 320 6.36 -27.25 -11.06
CA ASP A 320 4.94 -27.62 -11.04
C ASP A 320 4.42 -27.55 -9.62
N ILE A 321 3.18 -27.08 -9.46
CA ILE A 321 2.48 -27.12 -8.17
C ILE A 321 1.15 -27.85 -8.31
N ALA A 322 0.80 -28.61 -7.27
CA ALA A 322 -0.56 -29.06 -7.02
C ALA A 322 -1.27 -27.94 -6.27
N VAL A 323 -2.11 -27.20 -6.98
CA VAL A 323 -2.84 -26.05 -6.45
C VAL A 323 -3.81 -26.52 -5.36
N GLU A 324 -3.77 -25.84 -4.21
CA GLU A 324 -4.68 -26.04 -3.10
C GLU A 324 -6.03 -25.37 -3.41
N ARG A 325 -6.88 -26.08 -4.16
CA ARG A 325 -8.18 -25.58 -4.64
C ARG A 325 -9.10 -25.05 -3.56
N ASP A 326 -9.07 -25.62 -2.37
CA ASP A 326 -9.85 -25.19 -1.22
C ASP A 326 -9.51 -23.77 -0.75
N LYS A 327 -8.37 -23.21 -1.18
CA LYS A 327 -7.98 -21.81 -0.95
C LYS A 327 -8.45 -20.86 -2.05
N LEU A 328 -8.88 -21.38 -3.20
CA LEU A 328 -9.45 -20.58 -4.31
C LEU A 328 -10.97 -20.62 -4.31
N ASP A 329 -11.53 -21.80 -4.05
CA ASP A 329 -12.96 -22.06 -4.08
C ASP A 329 -13.63 -21.64 -2.77
N SER A 330 -14.85 -21.10 -2.88
CA SER A 330 -15.61 -20.65 -1.71
C SER A 330 -15.92 -21.80 -0.74
N GLY A 331 -15.83 -21.54 0.56
CA GLY A 331 -16.23 -22.47 1.62
C GLY A 331 -15.10 -23.26 2.28
N GLY A 332 -13.85 -23.03 1.86
CA GLY A 332 -12.67 -23.44 2.61
C GLY A 332 -12.43 -22.58 3.86
N ASP A 333 -11.54 -23.04 4.75
CA ASP A 333 -11.14 -22.32 5.97
C ASP A 333 -10.15 -21.16 5.68
N PHE A 334 -9.66 -21.09 4.44
CA PHE A 334 -8.78 -20.06 3.91
C PHE A 334 -9.15 -19.73 2.45
N ASP A 335 -10.45 -19.66 2.16
CA ASP A 335 -10.95 -19.40 0.81
C ASP A 335 -10.72 -17.97 0.35
N HIS A 336 -10.58 -17.76 -0.96
CA HIS A 336 -10.45 -16.45 -1.57
C HIS A 336 -11.80 -16.00 -2.18
N PRO A 337 -12.68 -15.29 -1.44
CA PRO A 337 -14.08 -15.04 -1.83
C PRO A 337 -14.30 -14.27 -3.15
N GLY A 338 -13.27 -13.68 -3.76
CA GLY A 338 -13.35 -13.00 -5.06
C GLY A 338 -12.53 -13.62 -6.20
N PHE A 339 -11.89 -14.79 -6.00
CA PHE A 339 -10.86 -15.25 -6.94
C PHE A 339 -11.42 -15.45 -8.36
N TRP A 340 -12.56 -16.12 -8.46
CA TRP A 340 -13.24 -16.46 -9.71
C TRP A 340 -14.14 -15.34 -10.26
N THR A 341 -14.25 -14.20 -9.58
CA THR A 341 -15.21 -13.16 -9.94
C THR A 341 -14.58 -11.79 -10.18
N GLU A 342 -13.36 -11.55 -9.74
CA GLU A 342 -12.71 -10.24 -9.76
C GLU A 342 -11.33 -10.29 -10.42
N GLY A 343 -10.87 -9.16 -10.97
CA GLY A 343 -9.49 -8.99 -11.46
C GLY A 343 -9.13 -9.70 -12.77
N TRP A 344 -10.07 -10.36 -13.43
CA TRP A 344 -9.84 -11.03 -14.72
C TRP A 344 -9.79 -10.04 -15.88
N GLU A 345 -8.93 -10.33 -16.87
CA GLU A 345 -8.81 -9.53 -18.09
C GLU A 345 -10.13 -9.51 -18.88
N PRO A 346 -10.47 -8.39 -19.56
CA PRO A 346 -11.71 -8.27 -20.30
C PRO A 346 -11.91 -9.39 -21.34
N GLY A 347 -13.03 -10.11 -21.21
CA GLY A 347 -13.41 -11.18 -22.14
C GLY A 347 -12.82 -12.56 -21.82
N VAL A 348 -12.16 -12.72 -20.67
CA VAL A 348 -11.78 -14.03 -20.13
C VAL A 348 -12.93 -14.59 -19.29
N ASP A 349 -13.33 -15.84 -19.53
CA ASP A 349 -14.25 -16.58 -18.67
C ASP A 349 -13.43 -17.34 -17.60
N PRO A 350 -13.57 -17.01 -16.31
CA PRO A 350 -12.88 -17.72 -15.24
C PRO A 350 -13.17 -19.23 -15.20
N ASN A 351 -14.32 -19.68 -15.74
CA ASN A 351 -14.66 -21.10 -15.80
C ASN A 351 -13.74 -21.87 -16.75
N ASP A 352 -13.22 -21.25 -17.81
CA ASP A 352 -12.27 -21.93 -18.72
C ASP A 352 -11.00 -22.35 -17.98
N ILE A 353 -10.50 -21.50 -17.06
CA ILE A 353 -9.37 -21.84 -16.20
C ILE A 353 -9.75 -22.85 -15.13
N LYS A 354 -10.94 -22.69 -14.55
CA LYS A 354 -11.41 -23.61 -13.54
C LYS A 354 -11.50 -25.05 -14.09
N ASP A 355 -12.15 -25.22 -15.23
CA ASP A 355 -12.34 -26.51 -15.89
C ASP A 355 -10.99 -27.13 -16.28
N LYS A 356 -10.04 -26.31 -16.76
CA LYS A 356 -8.68 -26.76 -17.05
C LYS A 356 -7.91 -27.20 -15.81
N LEU A 357 -8.04 -26.50 -14.67
CA LEU A 357 -7.45 -26.95 -13.41
C LEU A 357 -8.06 -28.29 -12.97
N ASP A 358 -9.37 -28.45 -13.10
CA ASP A 358 -10.07 -29.69 -12.77
C ASP A 358 -9.61 -30.85 -13.67
N ASP A 359 -9.43 -30.62 -14.97
CA ASP A 359 -8.94 -31.61 -15.94
C ASP A 359 -7.47 -32.02 -15.73
N GLN A 360 -6.67 -31.15 -15.10
CA GLN A 360 -5.25 -31.37 -14.82
C GLN A 360 -4.99 -31.83 -13.37
N ASP A 361 -6.00 -32.34 -12.66
CA ASP A 361 -5.89 -32.73 -11.25
C ASP A 361 -5.30 -31.60 -10.36
N ASN A 362 -5.61 -30.35 -10.69
CA ASN A 362 -5.09 -29.12 -10.09
C ASN A 362 -3.59 -28.90 -10.24
N HIS A 363 -2.96 -29.54 -11.22
CA HIS A 363 -1.58 -29.27 -11.57
C HIS A 363 -1.51 -27.97 -12.38
N LEU A 364 -0.56 -27.12 -12.01
CA LEU A 364 -0.29 -25.86 -12.70
C LEU A 364 1.20 -25.72 -12.96
N HIS A 365 1.53 -25.35 -14.20
CA HIS A 365 2.89 -25.00 -14.58
C HIS A 365 3.24 -23.60 -14.06
N VAL A 366 4.48 -23.41 -13.64
CA VAL A 366 4.94 -22.15 -13.06
C VAL A 366 6.35 -21.88 -13.59
N GLU A 367 6.50 -20.76 -14.29
CA GLU A 367 7.72 -20.42 -15.02
C GLU A 367 8.29 -19.08 -14.55
N LEU A 368 9.54 -19.12 -14.11
CA LEU A 368 10.31 -17.91 -13.86
C LEU A 368 11.02 -17.58 -15.18
N VAL A 369 10.80 -16.37 -15.70
CA VAL A 369 11.57 -15.89 -16.85
C VAL A 369 13.03 -15.68 -16.49
N MET A 370 13.95 -15.93 -17.41
CA MET A 370 15.36 -15.61 -17.17
C MET A 370 15.59 -14.12 -16.95
N PHE A 371 15.06 -13.29 -17.85
CA PHE A 371 15.14 -11.83 -17.80
C PHE A 371 13.83 -11.19 -18.22
N GLY A 372 13.43 -10.12 -17.54
CA GLY A 372 12.16 -9.43 -17.78
C GLY A 372 12.30 -8.12 -18.56
N ARG A 373 13.19 -8.05 -19.56
CA ARG A 373 13.60 -6.79 -20.22
C ARG A 373 13.00 -6.64 -21.61
N ALA A 374 13.00 -5.39 -22.11
CA ALA A 374 12.39 -5.02 -23.39
C ALA A 374 13.37 -4.93 -24.58
N ALA A 375 14.68 -4.91 -24.32
CA ALA A 375 15.68 -4.68 -25.35
C ALA A 375 15.90 -5.91 -26.24
N LYS A 376 15.91 -5.73 -27.57
CA LYS A 376 16.17 -6.80 -28.55
C LYS A 376 17.67 -6.99 -28.78
N CYS A 377 18.09 -8.13 -29.32
CA CYS A 377 19.50 -8.34 -29.72
C CYS A 377 20.01 -7.24 -30.68
N SER A 378 19.15 -6.72 -31.54
CA SER A 378 19.44 -5.59 -32.44
C SER A 378 19.54 -4.21 -31.76
N GLN A 379 19.39 -4.12 -30.44
CA GLN A 379 19.35 -2.88 -29.65
C GLN A 379 20.39 -2.90 -28.51
N PRO A 380 21.70 -2.97 -28.82
CA PRO A 380 22.74 -3.14 -27.81
C PRO A 380 22.83 -1.99 -26.80
N ASP A 381 22.46 -0.77 -27.19
CA ASP A 381 22.50 0.40 -26.31
C ASP A 381 21.42 0.36 -25.21
N HIS A 382 20.51 -0.61 -25.26
CA HIS A 382 19.37 -0.77 -24.34
C HIS A 382 19.50 -1.99 -23.41
N PHE A 383 20.60 -2.74 -23.47
CA PHE A 383 20.76 -3.94 -22.63
C PHE A 383 20.79 -3.64 -21.13
N ASP A 384 21.17 -2.43 -20.74
CA ASP A 384 21.19 -1.98 -19.35
C ASP A 384 19.88 -1.30 -18.90
N ASP A 385 18.87 -1.22 -19.78
CA ASP A 385 17.56 -0.68 -19.41
C ASP A 385 16.93 -1.50 -18.28
N PRO A 386 16.20 -0.84 -17.34
CA PRO A 386 15.56 -1.53 -16.24
C PRO A 386 14.58 -2.62 -16.71
N PRO A 387 14.54 -3.78 -16.02
CA PRO A 387 13.53 -4.81 -16.24
C PRO A 387 12.11 -4.29 -16.00
N LEU A 388 11.17 -4.79 -16.80
CA LEU A 388 9.73 -4.53 -16.69
C LEU A 388 9.04 -5.49 -15.73
N VAL A 389 9.54 -6.73 -15.66
CA VAL A 389 9.12 -7.80 -14.73
C VAL A 389 10.37 -8.42 -14.11
N PRO A 390 10.25 -9.07 -12.95
CA PRO A 390 11.38 -9.78 -12.38
C PRO A 390 11.76 -11.00 -13.23
N GLY A 391 13.06 -11.32 -13.22
CA GLY A 391 13.60 -12.55 -13.81
C GLY A 391 14.48 -13.30 -12.81
N TRP A 392 14.66 -14.61 -12.99
CA TRP A 392 15.47 -15.40 -12.07
C TRP A 392 16.96 -15.09 -12.17
N GLN A 393 17.43 -14.61 -13.32
CA GLN A 393 18.83 -14.19 -13.54
C GLN A 393 19.04 -12.68 -13.36
N GLU A 394 17.96 -11.92 -13.16
CA GLU A 394 18.04 -10.52 -12.75
C GLU A 394 18.63 -10.37 -11.35
N MET A 395 19.13 -9.18 -11.05
CA MET A 395 19.83 -8.86 -9.80
C MET A 395 19.05 -7.86 -8.94
N ASP A 396 19.27 -7.93 -7.63
CA ASP A 396 18.73 -7.03 -6.62
C ASP A 396 17.20 -6.95 -6.68
N GLY A 397 16.63 -5.74 -6.65
CA GLY A 397 15.18 -5.55 -6.72
C GLY A 397 14.55 -6.02 -8.03
N ASN A 398 15.33 -6.34 -9.06
CA ASN A 398 14.80 -6.89 -10.30
C ASN A 398 14.70 -8.42 -10.31
N SER A 399 15.23 -9.10 -9.31
CA SER A 399 15.16 -10.56 -9.26
C SER A 399 13.81 -11.03 -8.75
N VAL A 400 13.38 -12.22 -9.19
CA VAL A 400 12.28 -12.94 -8.54
C VAL A 400 12.59 -13.06 -7.05
N LEU A 401 11.61 -12.78 -6.19
CA LEU A 401 11.81 -12.89 -4.75
C LEU A 401 11.52 -14.31 -4.27
N VAL A 402 12.42 -14.89 -3.47
CA VAL A 402 12.16 -16.11 -2.70
C VAL A 402 12.17 -15.77 -1.21
N ASN A 403 11.02 -15.92 -0.54
CA ASN A 403 10.80 -15.47 0.84
C ASN A 403 11.20 -13.99 1.06
N GLY A 404 10.82 -13.13 0.12
CA GLY A 404 11.12 -11.70 0.17
C GLY A 404 12.59 -11.33 -0.07
N ARG A 405 13.44 -12.26 -0.52
CA ARG A 405 14.84 -12.01 -0.87
C ARG A 405 15.08 -12.24 -2.37
N PRO A 406 15.83 -11.36 -3.05
CA PRO A 406 16.21 -11.57 -4.44
C PRO A 406 16.86 -12.93 -4.65
N LEU A 407 16.45 -13.63 -5.70
CA LEU A 407 17.03 -14.90 -6.10
C LEU A 407 18.47 -14.71 -6.60
N ASN A 408 18.72 -13.62 -7.34
CA ASN A 408 20.04 -13.22 -7.86
C ASN A 408 20.73 -14.34 -8.65
N GLY A 409 19.98 -15.01 -9.51
CA GLY A 409 20.42 -16.20 -10.24
C GLY A 409 20.14 -17.50 -9.49
N LEU A 410 19.89 -18.57 -10.25
CA LEU A 410 19.71 -19.91 -9.70
C LEU A 410 21.06 -20.62 -9.48
N PRO A 411 21.19 -21.42 -8.40
CA PRO A 411 22.24 -22.42 -8.29
C PRO A 411 21.92 -23.58 -9.23
N LEU A 412 22.70 -23.69 -10.30
CA LEU A 412 22.51 -24.65 -11.37
C LEU A 412 23.55 -25.76 -11.29
N ASP A 413 23.11 -27.02 -11.28
CA ASP A 413 23.98 -28.20 -11.35
C ASP A 413 23.73 -28.98 -12.65
N PRO A 414 24.78 -29.45 -13.35
CA PRO A 414 24.60 -30.29 -14.52
C PRO A 414 23.98 -31.63 -14.11
N LEU A 415 23.08 -32.15 -14.95
CA LEU A 415 22.56 -33.49 -14.76
C LEU A 415 23.68 -34.52 -14.95
N ALA A 416 23.78 -35.48 -14.02
CA ALA A 416 24.85 -36.48 -14.04
C ALA A 416 24.88 -37.23 -15.38
N GLY A 417 25.96 -37.03 -16.16
CA GLY A 417 26.16 -37.67 -17.47
C GLY A 417 25.63 -36.88 -18.67
N LEU A 418 25.13 -35.65 -18.48
CA LEU A 418 24.72 -34.74 -19.55
C LEU A 418 25.52 -33.44 -19.45
N ASP A 419 26.44 -33.21 -20.39
CA ASP A 419 27.18 -31.95 -20.53
C ASP A 419 26.31 -30.82 -21.12
N ALA A 420 25.06 -31.11 -21.49
CA ALA A 420 24.15 -30.19 -22.16
C ALA A 420 22.70 -30.49 -21.74
N VAL A 421 22.09 -29.57 -20.97
CA VAL A 421 20.67 -29.18 -20.89
C VAL A 421 19.59 -30.31 -20.95
N PRO A 422 18.58 -30.34 -20.05
CA PRO A 422 18.25 -29.36 -19.02
C PRO A 422 19.21 -29.41 -17.84
N THR A 423 19.26 -28.30 -17.10
CA THR A 423 20.07 -28.16 -15.91
C THR A 423 19.18 -28.17 -14.68
N ARG A 424 19.65 -28.80 -13.60
CA ARG A 424 18.88 -28.94 -12.36
C ARG A 424 19.08 -27.73 -11.47
N VAL A 425 17.99 -27.24 -10.88
CA VAL A 425 18.08 -26.33 -9.73
C VAL A 425 18.09 -27.16 -8.45
N VAL A 426 19.11 -26.94 -7.63
CA VAL A 426 19.36 -27.76 -6.44
C VAL A 426 18.54 -27.26 -5.24
N ALA A 427 18.27 -25.97 -5.19
CA ALA A 427 17.55 -25.30 -4.10
C ALA A 427 17.01 -23.95 -4.56
N LEU A 428 15.90 -23.51 -3.95
CA LEU A 428 15.47 -22.11 -4.00
C LEU A 428 15.91 -21.44 -2.71
N ASN A 429 16.85 -20.48 -2.82
CA ASN A 429 17.41 -19.77 -1.66
C ASN A 429 17.90 -20.70 -0.54
N SER A 430 18.71 -21.71 -0.90
CA SER A 430 19.24 -22.74 0.01
C SER A 430 18.20 -23.68 0.67
N LYS A 431 16.91 -23.59 0.31
CA LYS A 431 15.88 -24.53 0.74
C LYS A 431 15.73 -25.67 -0.28
N PRO A 432 15.74 -26.95 0.15
CA PRO A 432 15.46 -28.06 -0.73
C PRO A 432 14.03 -27.97 -1.26
N LEU A 433 13.78 -28.55 -2.43
CA LEU A 433 12.55 -28.28 -3.17
C LEU A 433 11.42 -29.29 -2.90
N VAL A 434 11.73 -30.50 -2.43
CA VAL A 434 10.71 -31.56 -2.31
C VAL A 434 9.84 -31.39 -1.06
N GLY A 435 8.52 -31.39 -1.26
CA GLY A 435 7.51 -31.55 -0.20
C GLY A 435 7.11 -30.28 0.55
N PHE A 436 7.52 -29.11 0.09
CA PHE A 436 7.08 -27.83 0.66
C PHE A 436 5.78 -27.33 0.02
N THR A 437 4.95 -26.70 0.82
CA THR A 437 3.89 -25.83 0.35
C THR A 437 4.51 -24.50 -0.06
N LEU A 438 4.12 -24.01 -1.24
CA LEU A 438 4.52 -22.74 -1.80
C LEU A 438 3.33 -21.81 -1.86
N ARG A 439 3.60 -20.51 -1.73
CA ARG A 439 2.73 -19.44 -2.22
C ARG A 439 3.45 -18.77 -3.39
N VAL A 440 2.86 -18.83 -4.57
CA VAL A 440 3.42 -18.27 -5.81
C VAL A 440 2.63 -17.02 -6.16
N THR A 441 3.33 -15.93 -6.46
CA THR A 441 2.75 -14.67 -6.98
C THR A 441 3.24 -14.44 -8.39
N GLY A 442 2.37 -14.15 -9.35
CA GLY A 442 2.73 -13.88 -10.75
C GLY A 442 1.53 -13.76 -11.66
N ALA A 443 1.78 -13.61 -12.96
CA ALA A 443 0.74 -13.53 -13.98
C ALA A 443 0.17 -14.90 -14.33
N LEU A 444 -1.13 -15.07 -14.16
CA LEU A 444 -1.86 -16.21 -14.69
C LEU A 444 -2.11 -15.97 -16.17
N VAL A 445 -1.57 -16.86 -16.99
CA VAL A 445 -1.61 -16.77 -18.44
C VAL A 445 -2.01 -18.10 -19.06
N LEU A 446 -2.39 -18.03 -20.33
CA LEU A 446 -2.49 -19.18 -21.21
C LEU A 446 -1.30 -19.17 -22.17
N ASP A 447 -0.55 -20.28 -22.21
CA ASP A 447 0.45 -20.52 -23.23
C ASP A 447 -0.21 -21.06 -24.51
N VAL A 448 -0.30 -20.21 -25.52
CA VAL A 448 -0.84 -20.51 -26.85
C VAL A 448 0.26 -20.90 -27.86
N GLY A 449 1.52 -20.99 -27.43
CA GLY A 449 2.67 -21.29 -28.27
C GLY A 449 2.79 -22.75 -28.73
N HIS A 450 2.20 -23.70 -27.99
CA HIS A 450 2.31 -25.13 -28.26
C HIS A 450 1.05 -25.70 -28.93
N LEU A 451 1.13 -25.92 -30.25
CA LEU A 451 -0.01 -26.30 -31.12
C LEU A 451 -0.57 -27.72 -30.94
N THR A 452 -0.02 -28.53 -30.02
CA THR A 452 -0.36 -29.97 -29.90
C THR A 452 -0.76 -30.45 -28.52
N ASP A 453 -0.54 -29.64 -27.49
CA ASP A 453 -1.06 -29.88 -26.14
C ASP A 453 -2.11 -28.81 -25.91
N ASP A 454 -3.38 -29.18 -25.79
CA ASP A 454 -4.46 -28.22 -25.54
C ASP A 454 -4.16 -27.39 -24.28
N ASP A 455 -3.71 -26.15 -24.49
CA ASP A 455 -3.83 -24.99 -23.60
C ASP A 455 -3.31 -25.14 -22.15
N LYS A 456 -1.98 -25.11 -21.97
CA LYS A 456 -1.39 -25.07 -20.61
C LYS A 456 -1.59 -23.68 -20.00
N GLN A 457 -2.41 -23.65 -18.97
CA GLN A 457 -2.49 -22.55 -18.01
C GLN A 457 -1.26 -22.57 -17.11
N GLU A 458 -0.73 -21.41 -16.80
CA GLU A 458 0.49 -21.29 -16.03
C GLU A 458 0.58 -19.96 -15.27
N ILE A 459 1.49 -19.90 -14.31
CA ILE A 459 1.99 -18.63 -13.79
C ILE A 459 3.28 -18.26 -14.54
N HIS A 460 3.19 -17.28 -15.45
CA HIS A 460 4.31 -16.80 -16.25
C HIS A 460 4.11 -15.32 -16.65
N PRO A 461 4.99 -14.39 -16.21
CA PRO A 461 6.14 -14.62 -15.35
C PRO A 461 5.76 -14.70 -13.87
N VAL A 462 6.52 -15.50 -13.13
CA VAL A 462 6.53 -15.47 -11.66
C VAL A 462 7.17 -14.18 -11.14
N TYR A 463 6.54 -13.56 -10.14
CA TYR A 463 7.05 -12.40 -9.42
C TYR A 463 7.74 -12.78 -8.10
N ALA A 464 7.13 -13.68 -7.34
CA ALA A 464 7.66 -14.10 -6.05
C ALA A 464 7.21 -15.52 -5.69
N ILE A 465 8.03 -16.21 -4.88
CA ILE A 465 7.76 -17.51 -4.29
C ILE A 465 8.01 -17.43 -2.80
N ASP A 466 7.00 -17.71 -2.00
CA ASP A 466 7.16 -17.92 -0.56
C ASP A 466 7.14 -19.43 -0.28
N VAL A 467 8.25 -19.95 0.23
CA VAL A 467 8.34 -21.32 0.74
C VAL A 467 7.78 -21.31 2.16
N MET A 468 6.64 -21.96 2.35
CA MET A 468 5.93 -21.96 3.62
C MET A 468 6.56 -22.96 4.60
N ASP A 469 7.35 -22.46 5.54
CA ASP A 469 8.05 -23.26 6.56
C ASP A 469 7.99 -22.63 7.96
N ALA A 470 6.99 -21.77 8.19
CA ALA A 470 6.74 -21.19 9.50
C ALA A 470 6.66 -22.26 10.60
N THR A 471 7.31 -21.98 11.73
CA THR A 471 7.28 -22.84 12.91
C THR A 471 6.48 -22.19 14.03
N PRO A 472 5.76 -22.95 14.87
CA PRO A 472 5.13 -22.42 16.08
C PRO A 472 6.19 -21.77 16.98
N LYS A 473 6.17 -20.44 17.07
CA LYS A 473 7.09 -19.64 17.90
C LYS A 473 6.30 -18.71 18.79
N ASP A 474 6.86 -18.41 19.96
CA ASP A 474 6.25 -17.44 20.86
C ASP A 474 6.21 -16.02 20.31
N ASN A 475 7.10 -15.73 19.37
CA ASN A 475 7.25 -14.47 18.67
C ASN A 475 6.52 -14.50 17.32
N LEU A 476 5.68 -13.50 17.07
CA LEU A 476 4.89 -13.37 15.85
C LEU A 476 5.69 -12.81 14.66
N SER A 477 6.91 -12.35 14.89
CA SER A 477 7.74 -11.75 13.85
C SER A 477 7.95 -12.72 12.69
N GLY A 478 7.79 -12.23 11.47
CA GLY A 478 7.79 -13.05 10.26
C GLY A 478 6.90 -12.45 9.18
N VAL A 479 6.69 -13.23 8.14
CA VAL A 479 5.84 -12.86 7.01
C VAL A 479 4.56 -13.68 7.05
N TRP A 480 3.45 -12.98 6.91
CA TRP A 480 2.11 -13.54 6.95
C TRP A 480 1.41 -13.25 5.62
N GLY A 481 0.60 -14.17 5.15
CA GLY A 481 -0.26 -14.00 3.99
C GLY A 481 -1.72 -14.12 4.40
N ASP A 482 -2.62 -13.36 3.78
CA ASP A 482 -4.06 -13.59 3.93
C ASP A 482 -4.67 -14.37 2.76
N ASN A 483 -5.92 -14.76 2.94
CA ASN A 483 -6.73 -15.47 1.95
C ASN A 483 -7.12 -14.63 0.73
N LEU A 484 -6.80 -13.33 0.71
CA LEU A 484 -6.96 -12.45 -0.45
C LEU A 484 -5.64 -12.23 -1.19
N GLY A 485 -4.59 -12.96 -0.82
CA GLY A 485 -3.28 -12.86 -1.44
C GLY A 485 -2.42 -11.69 -0.92
N ASN A 486 -2.84 -10.96 0.10
CA ASN A 486 -2.05 -9.85 0.64
C ASN A 486 -0.91 -10.34 1.53
N THR A 487 0.16 -9.54 1.64
CA THR A 487 1.33 -9.85 2.48
C THR A 487 1.44 -8.89 3.65
N TYR A 488 1.73 -9.40 4.84
CA TYR A 488 1.96 -8.63 6.06
C TYR A 488 3.32 -8.97 6.66
N TYR A 489 4.16 -7.95 6.81
CA TYR A 489 5.45 -8.04 7.46
C TYR A 489 5.28 -7.68 8.93
N VAL A 490 5.17 -8.70 9.77
CA VAL A 490 4.84 -8.55 11.19
C VAL A 490 6.11 -8.47 12.01
N ARG A 491 6.19 -7.51 12.93
CA ARG A 491 7.26 -7.37 13.91
C ARG A 491 6.66 -7.28 15.31
N GLN A 492 7.12 -8.15 16.21
CA GLN A 492 6.82 -8.05 17.62
C GLN A 492 8.04 -7.54 18.41
N VAL A 493 7.85 -6.47 19.16
CA VAL A 493 8.81 -5.90 20.11
C VAL A 493 8.16 -5.89 21.48
N ALA A 494 8.62 -6.79 22.36
CA ALA A 494 7.96 -7.09 23.63
C ALA A 494 6.47 -7.45 23.43
N ASP A 495 5.56 -6.68 24.01
CA ASP A 495 4.11 -6.80 23.86
C ASP A 495 3.55 -5.96 22.71
N THR A 496 4.36 -5.13 22.05
CA THR A 496 3.91 -4.30 20.93
C THR A 496 4.08 -5.05 19.62
N VAL A 497 3.02 -5.07 18.80
CA VAL A 497 3.01 -5.65 17.47
C VAL A 497 2.87 -4.54 16.45
N TRP A 498 3.72 -4.60 15.44
CA TRP A 498 3.73 -3.73 14.27
C TRP A 498 3.55 -4.56 13.02
N TRP A 499 2.93 -3.99 12.00
CA TRP A 499 3.12 -4.51 10.64
C TRP A 499 3.06 -3.44 9.57
N PHE A 500 3.66 -3.80 8.44
CA PHE A 500 3.31 -3.24 7.14
C PHE A 500 2.57 -4.31 6.33
N GLY A 501 1.36 -4.02 5.88
CA GLY A 501 0.56 -4.84 4.99
C GLY A 501 0.54 -4.24 3.58
N MET A 502 0.59 -5.07 2.54
CA MET A 502 0.51 -4.62 1.15
C MET A 502 -0.18 -5.63 0.25
N SER A 503 -0.76 -5.11 -0.84
CA SER A 503 -1.29 -5.92 -1.92
C SER A 503 -0.17 -6.72 -2.60
N PRO A 504 -0.53 -7.75 -3.39
CA PRO A 504 0.38 -8.36 -4.35
C PRO A 504 1.14 -7.32 -5.18
N VAL A 505 2.32 -7.72 -5.66
CA VAL A 505 3.15 -6.90 -6.54
C VAL A 505 2.32 -6.47 -7.76
N ARG A 506 2.45 -5.22 -8.18
CA ARG A 506 1.71 -4.55 -9.29
C ARG A 506 0.23 -4.24 -9.07
N ASP A 507 -0.47 -4.82 -8.09
CA ASP A 507 -1.86 -4.46 -7.78
C ASP A 507 -1.98 -2.99 -7.28
N LYS A 508 -1.10 -2.59 -6.35
CA LYS A 508 -1.10 -1.27 -5.67
C LYS A 508 -2.46 -0.87 -5.06
N SER A 509 -3.39 -1.80 -4.86
CA SER A 509 -4.71 -1.52 -4.29
C SER A 509 -4.63 -0.98 -2.86
N PHE A 510 -3.69 -1.49 -2.04
CA PHE A 510 -3.51 -0.99 -0.68
C PHE A 510 -2.06 -1.12 -0.16
N GLY A 511 -1.73 -0.24 0.79
CA GLY A 511 -0.59 -0.36 1.67
C GLY A 511 -0.98 0.18 3.03
N GLN A 512 -0.63 -0.53 4.11
CA GLN A 512 -1.20 -0.28 5.43
C GLN A 512 -0.16 -0.45 6.53
N VAL A 513 -0.24 0.42 7.54
CA VAL A 513 0.56 0.32 8.75
C VAL A 513 -0.35 0.03 9.94
N PHE A 514 0.13 -0.80 10.87
CA PHE A 514 -0.57 -1.10 12.12
C PHE A 514 0.36 -1.03 13.31
N GLN A 515 -0.21 -0.64 14.45
CA GLN A 515 0.38 -0.78 15.77
C GLN A 515 -0.68 -1.31 16.75
N GLY A 516 -0.32 -2.31 17.55
CA GLY A 516 -1.18 -2.84 18.60
C GLY A 516 -0.40 -3.50 19.73
N THR A 517 -1.14 -4.02 20.71
CA THR A 517 -0.60 -4.69 21.90
C THR A 517 -1.10 -6.13 21.96
N LEU A 518 -0.16 -7.06 22.15
CA LEU A 518 -0.41 -8.48 22.37
C LEU A 518 -0.58 -8.75 23.87
N THR A 519 -1.78 -9.19 24.27
CA THR A 519 -2.09 -9.62 25.64
C THR A 519 -2.91 -10.89 25.60
N ASN A 520 -2.45 -11.94 26.29
CA ASN A 520 -3.17 -13.22 26.42
C ASN A 520 -3.62 -13.83 25.08
N GLY A 521 -2.77 -13.78 24.05
CA GLY A 521 -3.10 -14.33 22.73
C GLY A 521 -3.98 -13.43 21.85
N ILE A 522 -4.29 -12.22 22.32
CA ILE A 522 -5.11 -11.24 21.59
C ILE A 522 -4.24 -10.04 21.25
N ILE A 523 -4.27 -9.63 19.98
CA ILE A 523 -3.67 -8.38 19.52
C ILE A 523 -4.81 -7.36 19.39
N ASP A 524 -4.67 -6.21 20.02
CA ASP A 524 -5.63 -5.10 19.94
C ASP A 524 -4.89 -3.81 19.55
N GLY A 525 -5.34 -3.11 18.52
CA GLY A 525 -4.63 -1.95 17.98
C GLY A 525 -5.38 -1.19 16.92
N ALA A 526 -4.65 -0.35 16.19
CA ALA A 526 -5.18 0.48 15.12
C ALA A 526 -4.30 0.37 13.86
N TRP A 527 -4.95 0.51 12.70
CA TRP A 527 -4.32 0.52 11.40
C TRP A 527 -4.70 1.77 10.59
N GLN A 528 -3.84 2.09 9.63
CA GLN A 528 -4.01 3.20 8.71
C GLN A 528 -3.48 2.82 7.33
N ASP A 529 -4.30 2.99 6.29
CA ASP A 529 -3.82 2.97 4.92
C ASP A 529 -2.91 4.17 4.67
N VAL A 530 -1.78 3.92 4.01
CA VAL A 530 -0.77 4.91 3.64
C VAL A 530 -0.75 5.05 2.12
N PRO A 531 -0.30 6.20 1.56
CA PRO A 531 -0.33 6.45 0.11
C PRO A 531 0.69 5.61 -0.68
N PHE A 532 1.05 4.43 -0.19
CA PHE A 532 1.76 3.39 -0.95
C PHE A 532 0.82 2.70 -1.97
N GLY A 533 -0.46 2.53 -1.59
CA GLY A 533 -1.51 2.04 -2.48
C GLY A 533 -2.66 3.05 -2.62
N HIS A 534 -3.73 2.64 -3.28
CA HIS A 534 -4.91 3.48 -3.54
C HIS A 534 -5.92 3.53 -2.38
N GLY A 535 -5.79 2.66 -1.39
CA GLY A 535 -6.60 2.65 -0.18
C GLY A 535 -6.45 3.92 0.67
N ASP A 536 -7.53 4.32 1.35
CA ASP A 536 -7.55 5.47 2.27
C ASP A 536 -8.31 5.19 3.57
N ALA A 537 -8.47 3.91 3.92
CA ALA A 537 -9.25 3.51 5.08
C ALA A 537 -8.41 3.49 6.37
N SER A 538 -9.10 3.44 7.51
CA SER A 538 -8.48 3.30 8.83
C SER A 538 -9.45 2.67 9.84
N GLY A 539 -8.92 2.16 10.94
CA GLY A 539 -9.78 1.60 11.98
C GLY A 539 -9.04 0.93 13.13
N GLY A 540 -9.83 0.49 14.12
CA GLY A 540 -9.38 -0.47 15.11
C GLY A 540 -9.37 -1.88 14.53
N LEU A 541 -8.49 -2.73 15.04
CA LEU A 541 -8.43 -4.13 14.68
C LEU A 541 -8.05 -4.96 15.89
N ARG A 542 -8.82 -6.04 16.08
CA ARG A 542 -8.60 -7.04 17.11
C ARG A 542 -8.43 -8.39 16.43
N LEU A 543 -7.32 -9.06 16.75
CA LEU A 543 -6.95 -10.37 16.21
C LEU A 543 -6.79 -11.36 17.35
N THR A 544 -7.29 -12.57 17.16
CA THR A 544 -7.03 -13.71 18.05
C THR A 544 -6.01 -14.64 17.39
N LEU A 545 -4.97 -14.99 18.14
CA LEU A 545 -4.00 -16.01 17.75
C LEU A 545 -4.59 -17.40 17.98
N ASP A 546 -4.38 -18.29 17.01
CA ASP A 546 -4.59 -19.70 17.27
C ASP A 546 -3.55 -20.25 18.27
N PRO A 547 -3.82 -21.38 18.94
CA PRO A 547 -2.86 -21.97 19.88
C PRO A 547 -1.49 -22.30 19.26
N GLY A 548 -1.45 -22.56 17.95
CA GLY A 548 -0.22 -22.80 17.20
C GLY A 548 0.58 -21.53 16.85
N LYS A 549 -0.03 -20.35 17.00
CA LYS A 549 0.51 -19.04 16.58
C LYS A 549 0.90 -19.00 15.10
N LEU A 550 0.17 -19.76 14.28
CA LEU A 550 0.32 -19.81 12.83
C LEU A 550 -0.86 -19.15 12.11
N ARG A 551 -1.93 -18.82 12.84
CA ARG A 551 -3.14 -18.19 12.31
C ARG A 551 -3.54 -16.98 13.12
N LEU A 552 -3.93 -15.93 12.41
CA LEU A 552 -4.59 -14.77 12.98
C LEU A 552 -6.01 -14.71 12.43
N VAL A 553 -6.97 -14.62 13.35
CA VAL A 553 -8.39 -14.49 13.02
C VAL A 553 -8.89 -13.15 13.54
N PRO A 554 -9.36 -12.25 12.67
CA PRO A 554 -9.96 -11.00 13.07
C PRO A 554 -11.32 -11.23 13.71
N ASP A 555 -11.69 -10.34 14.62
CA ASP A 555 -13.07 -10.28 15.12
C ASP A 555 -14.05 -10.09 13.95
N ALA A 556 -15.27 -10.60 14.10
CA ALA A 556 -16.28 -10.69 13.03
C ALA A 556 -16.83 -9.32 12.54
N ALA A 557 -16.23 -8.19 12.93
CA ALA A 557 -16.65 -6.85 12.57
C ALA A 557 -15.52 -6.03 11.94
N GLY A 558 -15.87 -5.18 10.98
CA GLY A 558 -14.95 -4.24 10.34
C GLY A 558 -14.32 -4.76 9.05
N ALA A 559 -13.39 -3.98 8.51
CA ALA A 559 -12.78 -4.20 7.18
C ALA A 559 -11.97 -5.52 7.05
N PHE A 560 -11.75 -6.21 8.16
CA PHE A 560 -10.96 -7.44 8.23
C PHE A 560 -11.80 -8.69 8.46
N ALA A 561 -13.12 -8.60 8.69
CA ALA A 561 -13.93 -9.72 9.19
C ALA A 561 -13.79 -11.03 8.39
N ASP A 562 -13.64 -10.93 7.07
CA ASP A 562 -13.52 -12.08 6.16
C ASP A 562 -12.07 -12.50 5.88
N ARG A 563 -11.09 -11.81 6.46
CA ARG A 563 -9.68 -12.13 6.28
C ARG A 563 -9.26 -13.26 7.21
N ARG A 564 -8.48 -14.18 6.69
CA ARG A 564 -7.82 -15.27 7.44
C ARG A 564 -6.35 -15.19 7.11
N TRP A 565 -5.49 -15.23 8.12
CA TRP A 565 -4.05 -15.06 7.90
C TRP A 565 -3.30 -16.33 8.27
N LEU A 566 -2.29 -16.67 7.48
CA LEU A 566 -1.35 -17.76 7.70
C LEU A 566 0.05 -17.20 7.80
N LYS A 567 0.81 -17.66 8.80
CA LYS A 567 2.25 -17.39 8.84
C LYS A 567 2.92 -18.20 7.74
N LEU A 568 3.63 -17.52 6.85
CA LEU A 568 4.30 -18.13 5.71
C LEU A 568 5.68 -18.63 6.14
N TYR A 569 6.49 -17.73 6.71
CA TYR A 569 7.84 -18.05 7.19
C TYR A 569 8.27 -17.08 8.30
N ASP A 570 9.26 -17.49 9.07
CA ASP A 570 9.87 -16.67 10.11
C ASP A 570 10.86 -15.65 9.51
N SER A 571 10.97 -14.49 10.16
CA SER A 571 11.89 -13.40 9.76
C SER A 571 13.34 -13.65 10.16
#